data_AF-A0A7X6WXZ6-F1
#
_entry.id   AF-A0A7X6WXZ6-F1
#
_cell.length_a   1.000
_cell.length_b   1.000
_cell.length_c   1.000
_cell.angle_alpha   90.00
_cell.angle_beta   90.00
_cell.angle_gamma   90.00
#
_symmetry.space_group_name_H-M   'P 1'
#
loop_
_entity.id
_entity.type
_entity.pdbx_description
1 polymer ?
#
loop_
_entity_poly.entity_id
_entity_poly.type
_entity_poly.pdbx_seq_one_letter_code
_entity_poly.pdbx_strand_id
1 'polypeptide(L)'
;VQIGRLMGARVIATASTEAKRAAALENGAHHVLPSQADELAQSVKALCPKGGADIVFDPVGGDLFDASLRCIAPEGRLLVIGFASGRIPTAAANLLLVKNVSLIGFNYGYYIGWGLTDERATYAAPVQDVVSKILAAVAEGKLPPPRTQHFPFSQWEQAIDTVMERRSVGKVILDIGSHA
;
A
#
# COMPACT_ATOMS: atom_id res chain seq x y z
N VAL A 1 -2.29 4.10 -4.26
CA VAL A 1 -3.21 5.26 -4.40
C VAL A 1 -3.79 5.32 -5.80
N GLN A 2 -2.99 5.58 -6.84
CA GLN A 2 -3.48 5.79 -8.21
C GLN A 2 -4.34 4.63 -8.75
N ILE A 3 -3.95 3.36 -8.49
CA ILE A 3 -4.77 2.20 -8.89
C ILE A 3 -6.17 2.24 -8.27
N GLY A 4 -6.28 2.55 -6.97
CA GLY A 4 -7.59 2.69 -6.32
C GLY A 4 -8.42 3.81 -6.96
N ARG A 5 -7.79 4.94 -7.27
CA ARG A 5 -8.42 6.06 -7.97
C ARG A 5 -8.91 5.66 -9.38
N LEU A 6 -8.08 4.94 -10.13
CA LEU A 6 -8.39 4.42 -11.47
C LEU A 6 -9.56 3.44 -11.44
N MET A 7 -9.66 2.63 -10.39
CA MET A 7 -10.78 1.71 -10.16
C MET A 7 -12.06 2.39 -9.64
N GLY A 8 -12.08 3.73 -9.52
CA GLY A 8 -13.23 4.49 -9.06
C GLY A 8 -13.41 4.52 -7.53
N ALA A 9 -12.43 4.07 -6.76
CA ALA A 9 -12.50 4.11 -5.31
C ALA A 9 -12.29 5.53 -4.75
N ARG A 10 -12.98 5.83 -3.65
CA ARG A 10 -12.65 6.98 -2.79
C ARG A 10 -11.46 6.62 -1.89
N VAL A 11 -10.28 7.07 -2.28
CA VAL A 11 -9.03 6.72 -1.61
C VAL A 11 -8.75 7.64 -0.41
N ILE A 12 -8.57 7.04 0.77
CA ILE A 12 -8.01 7.68 1.96
C ILE A 12 -6.59 7.11 2.13
N ALA A 13 -5.57 7.97 2.13
CA ALA A 13 -4.18 7.55 2.32
C ALA A 13 -3.65 8.00 3.69
N THR A 14 -2.77 7.19 4.29
CA THR A 14 -2.08 7.54 5.55
C THR A 14 -0.59 7.71 5.29
N ALA A 15 0.02 8.74 5.88
CA ALA A 15 1.46 8.93 5.81
C ALA A 15 2.01 9.75 6.98
N SER A 16 3.28 9.53 7.31
CA SER A 16 3.93 10.08 8.50
C SER A 16 4.26 11.57 8.40
N THR A 17 4.62 12.06 7.21
CA THR A 17 5.04 13.45 7.00
C THR A 17 4.09 14.19 6.06
N GLU A 18 4.06 15.52 6.16
CA GLU A 18 3.25 16.36 5.28
C GLU A 18 3.65 16.20 3.81
N ALA A 19 4.95 16.15 3.52
CA ALA A 19 5.45 15.92 2.16
C ALA A 19 4.92 14.60 1.55
N LYS A 20 4.83 13.52 2.34
CA LYS A 20 4.27 12.24 1.87
C LYS A 20 2.76 12.29 1.68
N ARG A 21 2.05 13.03 2.54
CA ARG A 21 0.61 13.27 2.39
C ARG A 21 0.32 14.10 1.14
N ALA A 22 1.05 15.18 0.91
CA ALA A 22 0.97 15.96 -0.32
C ALA A 22 1.20 15.08 -1.57
N ALA A 23 2.24 14.25 -1.56
CA ALA A 23 2.49 13.30 -2.64
C ALA A 23 1.34 12.29 -2.83
N ALA A 24 0.67 11.85 -1.77
CA ALA A 24 -0.50 10.98 -1.89
C ALA A 24 -1.70 11.70 -2.54
N LEU A 25 -1.93 12.98 -2.22
CA LEU A 25 -2.95 13.81 -2.88
C LEU A 25 -2.67 13.98 -4.37
N GLU A 26 -1.43 14.31 -4.74
CA GLU A 26 -1.00 14.39 -6.15
C GLU A 26 -1.24 13.08 -6.91
N ASN A 27 -1.13 11.94 -6.21
CA ASN A 27 -1.37 10.61 -6.77
C ASN A 27 -2.86 10.19 -6.77
N GLY A 28 -3.78 11.11 -6.45
CA GLY A 28 -5.22 10.89 -6.54
C GLY A 28 -5.89 10.39 -5.25
N ALA A 29 -5.25 10.53 -4.09
CA ALA A 29 -5.96 10.38 -2.82
C ALA A 29 -7.00 11.50 -2.68
N HIS A 30 -8.18 11.17 -2.14
CA HIS A 30 -9.22 12.17 -1.87
C HIS A 30 -9.02 12.80 -0.49
N HIS A 31 -8.50 11.99 0.45
CA HIS A 31 -8.16 12.42 1.79
C HIS A 31 -6.83 11.84 2.20
N VAL A 32 -6.12 12.58 3.05
CA VAL A 32 -4.87 12.16 3.64
C VAL A 32 -4.93 12.35 5.14
N LEU A 33 -4.43 11.37 5.88
CA LEU A 33 -4.39 11.38 7.34
C LEU A 33 -2.96 11.15 7.83
N PRO A 34 -2.57 11.76 8.96
CA PRO A 34 -1.36 11.36 9.68
C PRO A 34 -1.41 9.86 10.01
N SER A 35 -0.27 9.18 9.94
CA SER A 35 -0.15 7.79 10.38
C SER A 35 -0.02 7.71 11.92
N GLN A 36 -1.04 8.18 12.64
CA GLN A 36 -1.13 8.15 14.11
C GLN A 36 -2.28 7.22 14.51
N ALA A 37 -1.97 6.13 15.21
CA ALA A 37 -2.92 5.05 15.47
C ALA A 37 -4.13 5.52 16.30
N ASP A 38 -3.89 6.36 17.30
CA ASP A 38 -4.91 6.77 18.29
C ASP A 38 -6.06 7.56 17.64
N GLU A 39 -5.76 8.37 16.63
CA GLU A 39 -6.74 9.22 15.94
C GLU A 39 -7.25 8.63 14.62
N LEU A 40 -6.51 7.66 14.06
CA LEU A 40 -6.80 7.11 12.73
C LEU A 40 -8.22 6.55 12.67
N ALA A 41 -8.63 5.84 13.71
CA ALA A 41 -9.91 5.15 13.67
C ALA A 41 -11.08 6.14 13.57
N GLN A 42 -11.08 7.18 14.41
CA GLN A 42 -12.10 8.22 14.39
C GLN A 42 -12.08 9.00 13.05
N SER A 43 -10.88 9.36 12.60
CA SER A 43 -10.70 10.15 11.37
C SER A 43 -11.21 9.42 10.13
N VAL A 44 -10.90 8.12 9.99
CA VAL A 44 -11.41 7.31 8.87
C VAL A 44 -12.93 7.20 8.93
N LYS A 45 -13.51 6.95 10.11
CA LYS A 45 -14.97 6.85 10.26
C LYS A 45 -15.68 8.15 9.88
N ALA A 46 -15.13 9.30 10.23
CA ALA A 46 -15.68 10.60 9.87
C ALA A 46 -15.68 10.85 8.34
N LEU A 47 -14.72 10.26 7.62
CA LEU A 47 -14.62 10.39 6.17
C LEU A 47 -15.48 9.36 5.41
N CYS A 48 -15.88 8.27 6.06
CA CYS A 48 -16.57 7.15 5.44
C CYS A 48 -18.09 7.17 5.73
N PRO A 49 -18.97 7.19 4.70
CA PRO A 49 -20.42 7.24 4.90
C PRO A 49 -20.99 6.09 5.75
N LYS A 50 -20.38 4.91 5.69
CA LYS A 50 -20.79 3.73 6.47
C LYS A 50 -20.15 3.65 7.86
N GLY A 51 -19.46 4.71 8.31
CA GLY A 51 -18.73 4.70 9.56
C GLY A 51 -17.52 3.75 9.56
N GLY A 52 -16.90 3.55 8.40
CA GLY A 52 -15.66 2.79 8.24
C GLY A 52 -15.26 2.54 6.78
N ALA A 53 -14.03 2.10 6.55
CA ALA A 53 -13.52 1.76 5.22
C ALA A 53 -14.04 0.40 4.74
N ASP A 54 -14.48 0.29 3.48
CA ASP A 54 -14.91 -1.00 2.89
C ASP A 54 -13.70 -1.93 2.66
N ILE A 55 -12.54 -1.38 2.28
CA ILE A 55 -11.30 -2.11 2.06
C ILE A 55 -10.13 -1.36 2.68
N VAL A 56 -9.26 -2.07 3.39
CA VAL A 56 -7.99 -1.53 3.93
C VAL A 56 -6.82 -2.31 3.34
N PHE A 57 -5.82 -1.60 2.83
CA PHE A 57 -4.53 -2.16 2.41
C PHE A 57 -3.48 -1.80 3.46
N ASP A 58 -2.96 -2.80 4.18
CA ASP A 58 -2.01 -2.58 5.27
C ASP A 58 -0.63 -3.19 4.97
N PRO A 59 0.34 -2.38 4.50
CA PRO A 59 1.74 -2.78 4.35
C PRO A 59 2.59 -2.47 5.60
N VAL A 60 2.00 -1.95 6.67
CA VAL A 60 2.74 -1.41 7.83
C VAL A 60 2.65 -2.33 9.04
N GLY A 61 1.50 -2.92 9.32
CA GLY A 61 1.26 -3.69 10.53
C GLY A 61 1.24 -2.80 11.77
N GLY A 62 1.62 -3.38 12.92
CA GLY A 62 1.75 -2.64 14.17
C GLY A 62 0.48 -1.90 14.60
N ASP A 63 0.61 -0.74 15.23
CA ASP A 63 -0.52 -0.03 15.85
C ASP A 63 -1.51 0.51 14.80
N LEU A 64 -1.03 0.75 13.57
CA LEU A 64 -1.89 1.12 12.45
C LEU A 64 -2.79 -0.02 12.00
N PHE A 65 -2.35 -1.27 12.10
CA PHE A 65 -3.20 -2.43 11.87
C PHE A 65 -4.33 -2.50 12.89
N ASP A 66 -4.00 -2.32 14.17
CA ASP A 66 -4.98 -2.37 15.25
C ASP A 66 -6.02 -1.25 15.10
N ALA A 67 -5.59 -0.06 14.71
CA ALA A 67 -6.47 1.05 14.37
C ALA A 67 -7.32 0.77 13.13
N SER A 68 -6.74 0.13 12.10
CA SER A 68 -7.45 -0.28 10.88
C SER A 68 -8.57 -1.27 11.16
N LEU A 69 -8.35 -2.26 12.03
CA LEU A 69 -9.41 -3.17 12.48
C LEU A 69 -10.54 -2.43 13.22
N ARG A 70 -10.29 -1.27 13.82
CA ARG A 70 -11.31 -0.47 14.51
C ARG A 70 -12.11 0.43 13.57
N CYS A 71 -11.54 0.85 12.44
CA CYS A 71 -12.21 1.71 11.45
C CYS A 71 -12.58 1.05 10.12
N ILE A 72 -12.45 -0.27 10.02
CA ILE A 72 -13.08 -1.02 8.93
C ILE A 72 -14.59 -1.11 9.13
N ALA A 73 -15.35 -0.95 8.04
CA ALA A 73 -16.81 -1.08 8.01
C ALA A 73 -17.26 -2.53 8.26
N PRO A 74 -18.53 -2.75 8.65
CA PRO A 74 -19.15 -4.07 8.54
C PRO A 74 -18.97 -4.66 7.14
N GLU A 75 -18.69 -5.95 7.06
CA GLU A 75 -18.40 -6.73 5.84
C GLU A 75 -17.14 -6.28 5.07
N GLY A 76 -16.33 -5.39 5.67
CA GLY A 76 -15.13 -4.89 5.05
C GLY A 76 -14.00 -5.92 4.96
N ARG A 77 -13.00 -5.63 4.11
CA ARG A 77 -11.83 -6.48 3.87
C ARG A 77 -10.54 -5.78 4.27
N LEU A 78 -9.75 -6.38 5.17
CA LEU A 78 -8.42 -5.90 5.53
C LEU A 78 -7.38 -6.82 4.90
N LEU A 79 -6.55 -6.27 4.01
CA LEU A 79 -5.43 -6.97 3.37
C LEU A 79 -4.15 -6.75 4.17
N VAL A 80 -3.58 -7.83 4.69
CA VAL A 80 -2.27 -7.86 5.38
C VAL A 80 -1.19 -8.10 4.33
N ILE A 81 -0.36 -7.08 4.08
CA ILE A 81 0.62 -7.08 2.99
C ILE A 81 2.05 -7.09 3.53
N GLY A 82 2.29 -6.40 4.65
CA GLY A 82 3.64 -6.25 5.19
C GLY A 82 3.68 -5.66 6.60
N PHE A 83 4.88 -5.61 7.15
CA PHE A 83 5.13 -5.24 8.54
C PHE A 83 6.20 -4.15 8.65
N ALA A 84 6.08 -3.08 7.85
CA ALA A 84 7.07 -2.00 7.81
C ALA A 84 7.26 -1.26 9.16
N SER A 85 6.38 -1.47 10.15
CA SER A 85 6.57 -1.01 11.53
C SER A 85 7.52 -1.87 12.37
N GLY A 86 7.84 -3.08 11.92
CA GLY A 86 8.61 -4.07 12.67
C GLY A 86 7.80 -4.87 13.70
N ARG A 87 6.53 -4.48 13.98
CA ARG A 87 5.64 -5.22 14.89
C ARG A 87 4.65 -6.08 14.11
N ILE A 88 4.65 -7.38 14.39
CA ILE A 88 3.63 -8.31 13.91
C ILE A 88 2.37 -8.11 14.76
N PRO A 89 1.22 -7.73 14.18
CA PRO A 89 0.00 -7.50 14.93
C PRO A 89 -0.78 -8.78 15.20
N THR A 90 -1.66 -8.73 16.22
CA THR A 90 -2.60 -9.82 16.54
C THR A 90 -4.01 -9.35 16.24
N ALA A 91 -4.74 -10.10 15.39
CA ALA A 91 -6.13 -9.80 15.11
C ALA A 91 -7.05 -10.37 16.20
N ALA A 92 -7.75 -9.49 16.91
CA ALA A 92 -8.74 -9.90 17.89
C ALA A 92 -10.00 -10.45 17.18
N ALA A 93 -10.23 -11.77 17.28
CA ALA A 93 -11.28 -12.47 16.53
C ALA A 93 -12.70 -11.94 16.80
N ASN A 94 -12.95 -11.39 18.00
CA ASN A 94 -14.21 -10.74 18.32
C ASN A 94 -14.50 -9.54 17.41
N LEU A 95 -13.48 -8.75 17.01
CA LEU A 95 -13.65 -7.63 16.08
C LEU A 95 -14.02 -8.09 14.68
N LEU A 96 -13.53 -9.27 14.26
CA LEU A 96 -13.91 -9.89 13.00
C LEU A 96 -15.36 -10.35 13.05
N LEU A 97 -15.74 -11.04 14.13
CA LEU A 97 -17.09 -11.57 14.34
C LEU A 97 -18.15 -10.47 14.36
N VAL A 98 -17.99 -9.42 15.17
CA VAL A 98 -19.05 -8.41 15.35
C VAL A 98 -19.32 -7.56 14.11
N LYS A 99 -18.41 -7.56 13.14
CA LYS A 99 -18.51 -6.78 11.92
C LYS A 99 -18.49 -7.63 10.65
N ASN A 100 -18.48 -8.96 10.74
CA ASN A 100 -18.34 -9.86 9.59
C ASN A 100 -17.13 -9.50 8.68
N VAL A 101 -16.00 -9.14 9.28
CA VAL A 101 -14.81 -8.66 8.54
C VAL A 101 -14.01 -9.84 7.97
N SER A 102 -13.54 -9.68 6.73
CA SER A 102 -12.54 -10.58 6.14
C SER A 102 -11.12 -10.06 6.40
N LEU A 103 -10.27 -10.90 6.99
CA LEU A 103 -8.84 -10.65 7.11
C LEU A 103 -8.08 -11.51 6.10
N ILE A 104 -7.36 -10.88 5.18
CA ILE A 104 -6.79 -11.54 3.99
C ILE A 104 -5.28 -11.33 3.97
N GLY A 105 -4.51 -12.40 4.05
CA GLY A 105 -3.07 -12.34 3.78
C GLY A 105 -2.80 -12.21 2.28
N PHE A 106 -1.93 -11.28 1.88
CA PHE A 106 -1.56 -11.09 0.48
C PHE A 106 -0.04 -11.03 0.30
N ASN A 107 0.53 -12.13 -0.21
CA ASN A 107 1.93 -12.22 -0.61
C ASN A 107 2.03 -12.24 -2.14
N TYR A 108 2.36 -11.10 -2.75
CA TYR A 108 2.57 -11.04 -4.21
C TYR A 108 3.70 -11.97 -4.67
N GLY A 109 4.74 -12.14 -3.84
CA GLY A 109 5.89 -13.00 -4.11
C GLY A 109 5.50 -14.44 -4.43
N TYR A 110 4.44 -14.97 -3.79
CA TYR A 110 3.92 -16.32 -4.06
C TYR A 110 3.55 -16.51 -5.54
N TYR A 111 2.88 -15.53 -6.14
CA TYR A 111 2.42 -15.59 -7.53
C TYR A 111 3.55 -15.40 -8.56
N ILE A 112 4.71 -14.91 -8.13
CA ILE A 112 5.88 -14.67 -8.99
C ILE A 112 7.09 -15.54 -8.64
N GLY A 113 6.88 -16.63 -7.89
CA GLY A 113 7.92 -17.66 -7.65
C GLY A 113 8.87 -17.35 -6.50
N TRP A 114 8.50 -16.41 -5.62
CA TRP A 114 9.22 -16.11 -4.37
C TRP A 114 8.49 -16.73 -3.15
N GLY A 115 7.58 -17.68 -3.39
CA GLY A 115 6.88 -18.42 -2.36
C GLY A 115 7.68 -19.62 -1.83
N LEU A 116 7.05 -20.40 -0.95
CA LEU A 116 7.58 -21.70 -0.49
C LEU A 116 7.64 -22.72 -1.63
N THR A 117 6.72 -22.60 -2.58
CA THR A 117 6.68 -23.37 -3.83
C THR A 117 6.74 -22.41 -5.02
N ASP A 118 7.27 -22.88 -6.15
CA ASP A 118 7.28 -22.11 -7.39
C ASP A 118 5.95 -22.28 -8.14
N GLU A 119 5.05 -21.32 -7.94
CA GLU A 119 3.70 -21.33 -8.53
C GLU A 119 3.58 -20.43 -9.77
N ARG A 120 4.72 -19.96 -10.33
CA ARG A 120 4.70 -19.02 -11.46
C ARG A 120 3.92 -19.54 -12.64
N ALA A 121 4.08 -20.83 -12.96
CA ALA A 121 3.37 -21.44 -14.08
C ALA A 121 1.85 -21.48 -13.83
N THR A 122 1.44 -21.83 -12.61
CA THR A 122 0.03 -21.88 -12.19
C THR A 122 -0.65 -20.52 -12.33
N TYR A 123 0.03 -19.45 -11.93
CA TYR A 123 -0.54 -18.08 -11.90
C TYR A 123 -0.08 -17.18 -13.05
N ALA A 124 0.63 -17.72 -14.06
CA ALA A 124 1.19 -16.94 -15.16
C ALA A 124 0.12 -16.10 -15.87
N ALA A 125 -0.98 -16.72 -16.29
CA ALA A 125 -2.02 -16.01 -17.05
C ALA A 125 -2.72 -14.90 -16.24
N PRO A 126 -3.17 -15.12 -14.99
CA PRO A 126 -3.70 -14.02 -14.15
C PRO A 126 -2.70 -12.89 -13.89
N VAL A 127 -1.43 -13.22 -13.63
CA VAL A 127 -0.39 -12.19 -13.39
C VAL A 127 -0.12 -11.39 -14.66
N GLN A 128 -0.01 -12.04 -15.82
CA GLN A 128 0.17 -11.38 -17.11
C GLN A 128 -1.01 -10.45 -17.45
N ASP A 129 -2.25 -10.87 -17.17
CA ASP A 129 -3.44 -10.03 -17.36
C ASP A 129 -3.39 -8.77 -16.48
N VAL A 130 -3.06 -8.92 -15.19
CA VAL A 130 -2.90 -7.77 -14.27
C VAL A 130 -1.82 -6.82 -14.74
N VAL A 131 -0.64 -7.33 -15.10
CA VAL A 131 0.48 -6.50 -15.59
C VAL A 131 0.11 -5.80 -16.89
N SER A 132 -0.53 -6.50 -17.83
CA SER A 132 -0.95 -5.93 -19.11
C SER A 132 -1.93 -4.78 -18.94
N LYS A 133 -2.90 -4.89 -18.01
CA LYS A 133 -3.83 -3.82 -17.66
C LYS A 133 -3.13 -2.59 -17.08
N ILE A 134 -2.13 -2.81 -16.22
CA ILE A 134 -1.33 -1.71 -15.66
C ILE A 134 -0.54 -1.01 -16.77
N LEU A 135 0.14 -1.76 -17.63
CA LEU A 135 0.93 -1.20 -18.74
C LEU A 135 0.07 -0.45 -19.75
N ALA A 136 -1.12 -0.97 -20.08
CA ALA A 136 -2.08 -0.28 -20.93
C ALA A 136 -2.54 1.05 -20.31
N ALA A 137 -2.87 1.07 -19.01
CA ALA A 137 -3.25 2.31 -18.32
C ALA A 137 -2.12 3.34 -18.29
N VAL A 138 -0.85 2.91 -18.21
CA VAL A 138 0.32 3.79 -18.33
C VAL A 138 0.44 4.34 -19.75
N ALA A 139 0.34 3.48 -20.78
CA ALA A 139 0.43 3.87 -22.18
C ALA A 139 -0.66 4.87 -22.59
N GLU A 140 -1.86 4.74 -22.01
CA GLU A 140 -2.98 5.65 -22.20
C GLU A 140 -2.89 6.94 -21.35
N GLY A 141 -1.85 7.11 -20.54
CA GLY A 141 -1.68 8.26 -19.65
C GLY A 141 -2.64 8.30 -18.45
N LYS A 142 -3.45 7.26 -18.23
CA LYS A 142 -4.39 7.15 -17.11
C LYS A 142 -3.70 6.81 -15.78
N LEU A 143 -2.51 6.23 -15.87
CA LEU A 143 -1.66 5.91 -14.72
C LEU A 143 -0.28 6.54 -14.93
N PRO A 144 -0.07 7.82 -14.54
CA PRO A 144 1.23 8.43 -14.69
C PRO A 144 2.29 7.71 -13.84
N PRO A 145 3.55 7.65 -14.30
CA PRO A 145 4.62 6.99 -13.55
C PRO A 145 4.79 7.64 -12.17
N PRO A 146 5.11 6.85 -11.12
CA PRO A 146 5.29 7.39 -9.78
C PRO A 146 6.52 8.30 -9.74
N ARG A 147 6.56 9.22 -8.77
CA ARG A 147 7.79 9.97 -8.44
C ARG A 147 8.92 8.98 -8.14
N THR A 148 10.07 9.21 -8.76
CA THR A 148 11.30 8.46 -8.55
C THR A 148 12.38 9.33 -7.95
N GLN A 149 13.22 8.74 -7.10
CA GLN A 149 14.44 9.34 -6.59
C GLN A 149 15.60 8.49 -7.08
N HIS A 150 16.43 9.08 -7.93
CA HIS A 150 17.53 8.39 -8.60
C HIS A 150 18.83 8.56 -7.83
N PHE A 151 19.59 7.47 -7.77
CA PHE A 151 20.95 7.44 -7.25
C PHE A 151 21.83 6.71 -8.28
N PRO A 152 23.03 7.24 -8.60
CA PRO A 152 23.99 6.45 -9.36
C PRO A 152 24.36 5.19 -8.58
N PHE A 153 24.68 4.09 -9.28
CA PHE A 153 25.04 2.84 -8.61
C PHE A 153 26.17 2.98 -7.57
N SER A 154 27.10 3.92 -7.77
CA SER A 154 28.17 4.22 -6.80
C SER A 154 27.65 4.76 -5.46
N GLN A 155 26.41 5.24 -5.37
CA GLN A 155 25.75 5.75 -4.17
C GLN A 155 24.72 4.76 -3.61
N TRP A 156 24.89 3.46 -3.85
CA TRP A 156 23.94 2.44 -3.41
C TRP A 156 23.66 2.45 -1.89
N GLU A 157 24.66 2.76 -1.05
CA GLU A 157 24.49 2.90 0.39
C GLU A 157 23.47 3.99 0.73
N GLN A 158 23.63 5.19 0.16
CA GLN A 158 22.71 6.31 0.37
C GLN A 158 21.29 6.00 -0.13
N ALA A 159 21.17 5.24 -1.23
CA ALA A 159 19.89 4.80 -1.76
C ALA A 159 19.19 3.84 -0.79
N ILE A 160 19.92 2.88 -0.20
CA ILE A 160 19.41 1.97 0.83
C ILE A 160 19.01 2.74 2.08
N ASP A 161 19.87 3.63 2.59
CA ASP A 161 19.60 4.44 3.79
C ASP A 161 18.33 5.28 3.62
N THR A 162 18.13 5.85 2.43
CA THR A 162 16.92 6.62 2.11
C THR A 162 15.63 5.79 2.25
N VAL A 163 15.69 4.49 1.95
CA VAL A 163 14.57 3.56 2.15
C VAL A 163 14.45 3.17 3.62
N MET A 164 15.56 2.76 4.24
CA MET A 164 15.60 2.24 5.61
C MET A 164 15.20 3.28 6.66
N GLU A 165 15.65 4.52 6.48
CA GLU A 165 15.30 5.66 7.34
C GLU A 165 13.92 6.26 6.98
N ARG A 166 13.19 5.63 6.07
CA ARG A 166 11.84 6.03 5.66
C ARG A 166 11.81 7.47 5.12
N ARG A 167 12.90 7.96 4.52
CA ARG A 167 12.96 9.30 3.90
C ARG A 167 12.36 9.34 2.49
N SER A 168 12.32 8.19 1.82
CA SER A 168 11.80 8.07 0.45
C SER A 168 10.35 8.55 0.30
N VAL A 169 10.09 9.25 -0.81
CA VAL A 169 8.76 9.56 -1.34
C VAL A 169 8.68 8.97 -2.74
N GLY A 170 7.87 7.94 -2.94
CA GLY A 170 7.81 7.21 -4.21
C GLY A 170 8.83 6.08 -4.27
N LYS A 171 9.49 5.89 -5.42
CA LYS A 171 10.44 4.79 -5.66
C LYS A 171 11.88 5.27 -5.71
N VAL A 172 12.76 4.61 -4.97
CA VAL A 172 14.21 4.80 -5.09
C VAL A 172 14.72 3.92 -6.22
N ILE A 173 15.48 4.51 -7.14
CA ILE A 173 16.03 3.85 -8.34
C ILE A 173 17.55 3.92 -8.28
N LEU A 174 18.21 2.79 -8.54
CA LEU A 174 19.65 2.74 -8.78
C LEU A 174 19.90 2.70 -10.28
N ASP A 175 20.59 3.71 -10.78
CA ASP A 175 20.96 3.79 -12.18
C ASP A 175 22.21 2.93 -12.41
N ILE A 176 21.99 1.75 -12.99
CA ILE A 176 23.06 0.80 -13.35
C ILE A 176 23.56 1.19 -14.73
N GLY A 177 24.67 1.92 -14.77
CA GLY A 177 25.34 2.33 -16.00
C GLY A 177 25.12 3.79 -16.35
N SER A 178 26.07 4.63 -15.95
CA SER A 178 26.49 5.78 -16.74
C SER A 178 27.86 5.45 -17.32
N HIS A 179 27.89 4.95 -18.56
CA HIS A 179 29.07 5.13 -19.39
C HIS A 179 28.86 6.43 -20.18
N ALA A 180 29.56 7.47 -19.72
CA ALA A 180 29.71 8.81 -20.28
C ALA A 180 28.45 9.70 -20.25
#